data_AF-A0A7W2KKE9-F1
#
_entry.id   AF-A0A7W2KKE9-F1
#
_cell.length_a   1.000
_cell.length_b   1.000
_cell.length_c   1.000
_cell.angle_alpha   90.00
_cell.angle_beta   90.00
_cell.angle_gamma   90.00
#
_symmetry.space_group_name_H-M   'P 1'
#
loop_
_entity.id
_entity.type
_entity.pdbx_description
1 polymer ?
#
loop_
_entity_poly.entity_id
_entity_poly.type
_entity_poly.pdbx_seq_one_letter_code
_entity_poly.pdbx_strand_id
1 'polypeptide(L)'
;MTFQNPFGQPLLTFPELDKSPLSIRAKALVFIDPRSQRLRDELELLAPQPLPVLIRGETGTGKELLARQIHRTSDRSGLFVSVNCAAISPTYADAELFGYSAGSHGGTASSRAGWFGSANGGTLYLDEIADLPLAIQGKLLAALENREVMRVGAQQPQPVDVRLVAASSIDLARVVRAGRFHERLYHYLHEGALELPPLRERPGDILPLAEYFVGIYSARLQRPVPLVSEAAQQVLEAHPWPGNTRELENVIHFALLVNDSAELLPHDFDLPRPLASHGS
;
A
#
# COMPACT_ATOMS: atom_id res chain seq x y z
N MET A 1 25.33 0.43 -17.62
CA MET A 1 24.79 1.22 -18.75
C MET A 1 23.56 1.94 -18.24
N THR A 2 23.59 3.26 -18.28
CA THR A 2 22.59 4.16 -17.68
C THR A 2 21.35 4.18 -18.58
N PHE A 3 20.23 3.62 -18.12
CA PHE A 3 18.97 3.75 -18.85
C PHE A 3 18.47 5.19 -18.68
N GLN A 4 18.57 5.99 -19.74
CA GLN A 4 17.92 7.29 -19.82
C GLN A 4 16.41 7.07 -20.00
N ASN A 5 15.66 7.49 -18.99
CA ASN A 5 14.20 7.58 -19.00
C ASN A 5 13.78 8.67 -20.01
N PRO A 6 12.99 8.38 -21.07
CA PRO A 6 12.66 9.36 -22.10
C PRO A 6 11.70 10.48 -21.66
N PHE A 7 11.19 10.46 -20.42
CA PHE A 7 10.19 11.43 -19.94
C PHE A 7 10.59 12.34 -18.77
N GLY A 8 11.81 12.24 -18.22
CA GLY A 8 12.29 13.21 -17.21
C GLY A 8 11.44 13.40 -15.94
N GLN A 9 10.47 12.53 -15.67
CA GLN A 9 9.53 12.63 -14.56
C GLN A 9 9.86 11.63 -13.43
N PRO A 10 9.60 11.97 -12.15
CA PRO A 10 9.83 11.09 -11.01
C PRO A 10 8.75 10.00 -10.94
N LEU A 11 8.92 8.96 -11.75
CA LEU A 11 8.08 7.76 -11.75
C LEU A 11 8.67 6.73 -10.78
N LEU A 12 7.88 6.28 -9.80
CA LEU A 12 8.26 5.21 -8.88
C LEU A 12 7.63 3.89 -9.31
N THR A 13 8.48 2.96 -9.75
CA THR A 13 8.10 1.61 -10.18
C THR A 13 8.87 0.57 -9.37
N PHE A 14 8.30 -0.64 -9.23
CA PHE A 14 8.92 -1.77 -8.53
C PHE A 14 9.21 -2.91 -9.51
N PRO A 15 10.37 -2.92 -10.18
CA PRO A 15 10.69 -3.91 -11.22
C PRO A 15 10.92 -5.34 -10.68
N GLU A 16 11.10 -5.54 -9.37
CA GLU A 16 11.46 -6.86 -8.80
C GLU A 16 10.28 -7.74 -8.36
N LEU A 17 9.03 -7.35 -8.67
CA LEU A 17 7.84 -8.13 -8.28
C LEU A 17 7.58 -9.38 -9.14
N ASP A 18 8.34 -9.62 -10.21
CA ASP A 18 8.17 -10.81 -11.06
C ASP A 18 8.60 -12.13 -10.36
N LYS A 19 9.14 -12.08 -9.13
CA LYS A 19 9.55 -13.26 -8.35
C LYS A 19 8.80 -13.47 -7.02
N SER A 20 7.72 -12.73 -6.75
CA SER A 20 6.85 -13.02 -5.60
C SER A 20 5.49 -13.52 -6.09
N PRO A 21 5.12 -14.79 -5.85
CA PRO A 21 3.91 -15.38 -6.43
C PRO A 21 2.59 -14.93 -5.78
N LEU A 22 2.56 -13.88 -4.96
CA LEU A 22 1.34 -13.48 -4.25
C LEU A 22 1.07 -11.97 -4.26
N SER A 23 -0.07 -11.65 -4.86
CA SER A 23 -0.85 -10.41 -4.89
C SER A 23 -0.50 -9.37 -5.96
N ILE A 24 -1.37 -9.31 -6.96
CA ILE A 24 -1.53 -8.15 -7.84
C ILE A 24 -2.07 -7.01 -6.96
N ARG A 25 -1.16 -6.15 -6.50
CA ARG A 25 -1.43 -4.85 -5.88
C ARG A 25 -0.94 -3.78 -6.87
N ALA A 26 -1.55 -2.59 -6.83
CA ALA A 26 -1.21 -1.48 -7.73
C ALA A 26 0.31 -1.39 -7.91
N LYS A 27 0.80 -1.35 -9.16
CA LYS A 27 2.24 -1.50 -9.47
C LYS A 27 3.00 -0.18 -9.68
N ALA A 28 2.32 0.95 -9.58
CA ALA A 28 2.94 2.28 -9.69
C ALA A 28 2.23 3.33 -8.84
N LEU A 29 3.02 4.32 -8.42
CA LEU A 29 2.57 5.63 -7.96
C LEU A 29 3.25 6.69 -8.83
N VAL A 30 2.48 7.71 -9.16
CA VAL A 30 2.92 8.87 -9.93
C VAL A 30 2.67 10.12 -9.08
N PHE A 31 3.52 11.13 -9.25
CA PHE A 31 3.46 12.40 -8.52
C PHE A 31 3.56 13.59 -9.50
N ILE A 32 2.67 13.63 -10.49
CA ILE A 32 2.57 14.73 -11.46
C ILE A 32 1.56 15.77 -11.00
N ASP A 33 0.43 15.32 -10.46
CA ASP A 33 -0.56 16.22 -9.88
C ASP A 33 0.04 17.01 -8.70
N PRO A 34 -0.24 18.32 -8.54
CA PRO A 34 0.26 19.11 -7.42
C PRO A 34 -0.08 18.53 -6.05
N ARG A 35 -1.21 17.83 -5.88
CA ARG A 35 -1.54 17.16 -4.61
C ARG A 35 -0.62 15.99 -4.33
N SER A 36 -0.30 15.21 -5.35
CA SER A 36 0.62 14.10 -5.24
C SER A 36 2.06 14.59 -5.02
N GLN A 37 2.47 15.69 -5.66
CA GLN A 37 3.78 16.30 -5.40
C GLN A 37 3.94 16.69 -3.92
N ARG A 38 2.92 17.33 -3.31
CA ARG A 38 2.95 17.64 -1.87
C ARG A 38 3.07 16.39 -1.01
N LEU A 39 2.32 15.33 -1.32
CA LEU A 39 2.45 14.06 -0.62
C LEU A 39 3.87 13.48 -0.72
N ARG A 40 4.51 13.61 -1.88
CA ARG A 40 5.90 13.19 -2.06
C ARG A 40 6.85 14.01 -1.19
N ASP A 41 6.69 15.33 -1.15
CA ASP A 41 7.52 16.20 -0.32
C ASP A 41 7.38 15.86 1.17
N GLU A 42 6.14 15.62 1.64
CA GLU A 42 5.87 15.17 3.01
C GLU A 42 6.50 13.80 3.31
N LEU A 43 6.42 12.87 2.36
CA LEU A 43 7.07 11.56 2.47
C LEU A 43 8.59 11.71 2.59
N GLU A 44 9.22 12.55 1.77
CA GLU A 44 10.68 12.76 1.79
C GLU A 44 11.14 13.37 3.12
N LEU A 45 10.30 14.18 3.76
CA LEU A 45 10.56 14.72 5.11
C LEU A 45 10.38 13.67 6.22
N LEU A 46 9.37 12.81 6.12
CA LEU A 46 9.04 11.82 7.16
C LEU A 46 9.87 10.53 7.05
N ALA A 47 10.31 10.16 5.85
CA ALA A 47 10.95 8.87 5.62
C ALA A 47 12.28 8.67 6.39
N PRO A 48 13.17 9.68 6.55
CA PRO A 48 14.39 9.51 7.33
C PRO A 48 14.14 9.39 8.84
N GLN A 49 12.99 9.87 9.33
CA GLN A 49 12.72 9.95 10.75
C GLN A 49 12.27 8.59 11.32
N PRO A 50 12.58 8.27 12.59
CA PRO A 50 12.27 6.96 13.18
C PRO A 50 10.81 6.80 13.62
N LEU A 51 9.99 7.86 13.55
CA LEU A 51 8.61 7.83 14.02
C LEU A 51 7.74 6.84 13.21
N PRO A 52 6.66 6.32 13.84
CA PRO A 52 5.65 5.57 13.11
C PRO A 52 4.97 6.45 12.06
N VAL A 53 4.55 5.84 10.95
CA VAL A 53 3.82 6.56 9.89
C VAL A 53 2.44 5.94 9.71
N LEU A 54 1.40 6.76 9.60
CA LEU A 54 0.03 6.35 9.31
C LEU A 54 -0.39 6.86 7.94
N ILE A 55 -0.53 5.97 6.97
CA ILE A 55 -1.02 6.27 5.63
C ILE A 55 -2.54 6.15 5.60
N ARG A 56 -3.22 7.29 5.46
CA ARG A 56 -4.67 7.35 5.27
C ARG A 56 -4.97 7.43 3.79
N GLY A 57 -5.90 6.62 3.30
CA GLY A 57 -6.30 6.69 1.91
C GLY A 57 -7.25 5.56 1.53
N GLU A 58 -8.09 5.82 0.54
CA GLU A 58 -9.11 4.87 0.09
C GLU A 58 -8.50 3.54 -0.39
N THR A 59 -9.35 2.51 -0.44
CA THR A 59 -8.96 1.21 -0.99
C THR A 59 -8.53 1.36 -2.45
N GLY A 60 -7.41 0.72 -2.81
CA GLY A 60 -6.90 0.71 -4.19
C GLY A 60 -6.06 1.93 -4.60
N THR A 61 -5.79 2.87 -3.70
CA THR A 61 -4.96 4.08 -3.96
C THR A 61 -3.46 3.83 -4.05
N GLY A 62 -2.97 2.66 -3.58
CA GLY A 62 -1.54 2.31 -3.60
C GLY A 62 -0.78 2.52 -2.27
N LYS A 63 -1.46 2.49 -1.12
CA LYS A 63 -0.87 2.70 0.22
C LYS A 63 0.40 1.88 0.50
N GLU A 64 0.45 0.61 0.11
CA GLU A 64 1.63 -0.22 0.33
C GLU A 64 2.84 0.26 -0.49
N LEU A 65 2.64 0.72 -1.73
CA LEU A 65 3.75 1.26 -2.53
C LEU A 65 4.37 2.48 -1.85
N LEU A 66 3.52 3.34 -1.27
CA LEU A 66 3.96 4.49 -0.49
C LEU A 66 4.74 4.04 0.76
N ALA A 67 4.25 3.02 1.48
CA ALA A 67 4.94 2.44 2.63
C ALA A 67 6.31 1.84 2.28
N ARG A 68 6.39 1.15 1.13
CA ARG A 68 7.66 0.62 0.62
C ARG A 68 8.63 1.73 0.27
N GLN A 69 8.14 2.84 -0.29
CA GLN A 69 8.98 4.00 -0.58
C GLN A 69 9.50 4.66 0.71
N ILE A 70 8.67 4.79 1.74
CA ILE A 70 9.09 5.27 3.06
C ILE A 70 10.22 4.41 3.61
N HIS A 71 10.08 3.07 3.55
CA HIS A 71 11.11 2.15 4.00
C HIS A 71 12.42 2.31 3.20
N ARG A 72 12.34 2.35 1.87
CA ARG A 72 13.51 2.52 0.98
C ARG A 72 14.24 3.84 1.16
N THR A 73 13.53 4.89 1.53
CA THR A 73 14.08 6.24 1.74
C THR A 73 14.55 6.44 3.18
N SER A 74 14.31 5.46 4.07
CA SER A 74 14.78 5.48 5.44
C SER A 74 16.20 4.90 5.57
N ASP A 75 16.85 5.14 6.70
CA ASP A 75 18.17 4.59 7.01
C ASP A 75 18.15 3.11 7.45
N ARG A 76 16.99 2.44 7.35
CA ARG A 76 16.81 1.08 7.87
C ARG A 76 17.21 0.04 6.82
N SER A 77 18.12 -0.86 7.21
CA SER A 77 18.64 -1.93 6.35
C SER A 77 17.94 -3.28 6.51
N GLY A 78 17.08 -3.43 7.52
CA GLY A 78 16.31 -4.65 7.74
C GLY A 78 15.16 -4.83 6.75
N LEU A 79 14.41 -5.93 6.90
CA LEU A 79 13.36 -6.30 5.95
C LEU A 79 12.12 -5.41 6.07
N PHE A 80 11.44 -5.20 4.93
CA PHE A 80 10.06 -4.72 4.88
C PHE A 80 9.09 -5.89 4.98
N VAL A 81 8.42 -6.03 6.11
CA VAL A 81 7.42 -7.08 6.36
C VAL A 81 6.03 -6.50 6.21
N SER A 82 5.29 -6.93 5.19
CA SER A 82 3.91 -6.49 4.93
C SER A 82 2.90 -7.51 5.45
N VAL A 83 1.92 -7.03 6.21
CA VAL A 83 0.83 -7.83 6.79
C VAL A 83 -0.50 -7.16 6.48
N ASN A 84 -1.49 -7.94 6.04
CA ASN A 84 -2.87 -7.46 5.94
C ASN A 84 -3.64 -7.84 7.21
N CYS A 85 -4.10 -6.84 7.97
CA CYS A 85 -4.76 -7.07 9.25
C CYS A 85 -6.11 -7.78 9.12
N ALA A 86 -6.82 -7.58 8.00
CA ALA A 86 -8.09 -8.26 7.73
C ALA A 86 -7.95 -9.78 7.57
N ALA A 87 -6.73 -10.27 7.27
CA ALA A 87 -6.45 -11.70 7.13
C ALA A 87 -6.05 -12.39 8.44
N ILE A 88 -5.90 -11.63 9.54
CA ILE A 88 -5.38 -12.14 10.81
C ILE A 88 -6.48 -12.88 11.56
N SER A 89 -6.24 -14.13 11.88
CA SER A 89 -7.11 -14.88 12.78
C SER A 89 -6.91 -14.42 14.23
N PRO A 90 -7.96 -14.00 14.96
CA PRO A 90 -7.83 -13.62 16.37
C PRO A 90 -7.22 -14.72 17.24
N THR A 91 -7.44 -15.99 16.89
CA THR A 91 -6.93 -17.15 17.60
C THR A 91 -5.40 -17.30 17.49
N TYR A 92 -4.82 -16.90 16.36
CA TYR A 92 -3.40 -17.10 16.06
C TYR A 92 -2.59 -15.81 16.00
N ALA A 93 -3.25 -14.66 16.14
CA ALA A 93 -2.63 -13.34 16.02
C ALA A 93 -1.38 -13.16 16.89
N ASP A 94 -1.38 -13.68 18.13
CA ASP A 94 -0.21 -13.62 19.01
C ASP A 94 0.99 -14.38 18.44
N ALA A 95 0.77 -15.60 17.93
CA ALA A 95 1.82 -16.43 17.38
C ALA A 95 2.34 -15.89 16.03
N GLU A 96 1.49 -15.24 15.24
CA GLU A 96 1.89 -14.60 13.99
C GLU A 96 2.69 -13.31 14.23
N LEU A 97 2.20 -12.45 15.12
CA LEU A 97 2.80 -11.14 15.40
C LEU A 97 4.11 -11.27 16.17
N PHE A 98 4.12 -12.06 17.24
CA PHE A 98 5.25 -12.16 18.19
C PHE A 98 6.06 -13.45 18.04
N GLY A 99 5.56 -14.44 17.30
CA GLY A 99 6.23 -15.73 17.17
C GLY A 99 6.05 -16.62 18.40
N TYR A 100 6.66 -17.79 18.35
CA TYR A 100 6.57 -18.81 19.39
C TYR A 100 7.89 -19.55 19.57
N SER A 101 8.19 -19.95 20.81
CA SER A 101 9.33 -20.81 21.13
C SER A 101 9.02 -22.27 20.81
N ALA A 102 10.05 -23.09 20.60
CA ALA A 102 9.85 -24.53 20.37
C ALA A 102 9.05 -25.16 21.53
N GLY A 103 8.06 -26.00 21.20
CA GLY A 103 7.21 -26.68 22.17
C GLY A 103 6.03 -25.88 22.75
N SER A 104 5.90 -24.58 22.43
CA SER A 104 4.86 -23.72 23.04
C SER A 104 3.53 -23.63 22.26
N HIS A 105 3.52 -24.01 20.98
CA HIS A 105 2.32 -23.97 20.13
C HIS A 105 2.02 -25.36 19.55
N GLY A 106 0.97 -26.03 20.05
CA GLY A 106 0.50 -27.31 19.52
C GLY A 106 1.53 -28.46 19.49
N GLY A 107 2.60 -28.39 20.29
CA GLY A 107 3.66 -29.42 20.32
C GLY A 107 4.67 -29.36 19.17
N THR A 108 4.74 -28.27 18.40
CA THR A 108 5.72 -28.14 17.30
C THR A 108 7.15 -28.03 17.80
N ALA A 109 8.05 -28.86 17.25
CA ALA A 109 9.49 -28.89 17.59
C ALA A 109 10.29 -27.68 17.08
N SER A 110 9.71 -26.86 16.20
CA SER A 110 10.37 -25.67 15.63
C SER A 110 9.90 -24.39 16.31
N SER A 111 10.74 -23.35 16.24
CA SER A 111 10.41 -21.98 16.66
C SER A 111 10.12 -21.10 15.45
N ARG A 112 9.34 -20.04 15.66
CA ARG A 112 9.05 -19.03 14.63
C ARG A 112 9.28 -17.63 15.22
N ALA A 113 9.92 -16.75 14.45
CA ALA A 113 10.29 -15.41 14.89
C ALA A 113 9.11 -14.42 14.99
N GLY A 114 8.00 -14.69 14.30
CA GLY A 114 6.88 -13.75 14.17
C GLY A 114 7.21 -12.56 13.26
N TRP A 115 6.21 -11.73 12.95
CA TRP A 115 6.40 -10.56 12.08
C TRP A 115 7.35 -9.53 12.69
N PHE A 116 7.28 -9.30 14.00
CA PHE A 116 8.22 -8.40 14.70
C PHE A 116 9.66 -8.89 14.60
N GLY A 117 9.88 -10.19 14.80
CA GLY A 117 11.22 -10.78 14.67
C GLY A 117 11.74 -10.70 13.23
N SER A 118 10.88 -10.93 12.24
CA SER A 118 11.23 -10.79 10.81
C SER A 118 11.50 -9.34 10.39
N ALA A 119 10.81 -8.37 10.99
CA ALA A 119 10.95 -6.95 10.69
C ALA A 119 12.08 -6.25 11.49
N ASN A 120 12.81 -7.00 12.32
CA ASN A 120 13.85 -6.44 13.17
C ASN A 120 14.96 -5.75 12.34
N GLY A 121 15.36 -4.55 12.76
CA GLY A 121 16.22 -3.63 12.00
C GLY A 121 15.55 -3.00 10.77
N GLY A 122 14.28 -3.31 10.50
CA GLY A 122 13.54 -2.95 9.28
C GLY A 122 12.18 -2.31 9.58
N THR A 123 11.19 -2.58 8.74
CA THR A 123 9.87 -1.93 8.82
C THR A 123 8.75 -2.97 8.80
N LEU A 124 7.83 -2.85 9.76
CA LEU A 124 6.59 -3.60 9.79
C LEU A 124 5.48 -2.74 9.18
N TYR A 125 4.92 -3.19 8.06
CA TYR A 125 3.77 -2.58 7.41
C TYR A 125 2.48 -3.32 7.78
N LEU A 126 1.52 -2.59 8.34
CA LEU A 126 0.20 -3.10 8.72
C LEU A 126 -0.88 -2.46 7.84
N ASP A 127 -1.38 -3.21 6.86
CA ASP A 127 -2.48 -2.80 5.99
C ASP A 127 -3.82 -2.96 6.70
N GLU A 128 -4.69 -1.96 6.55
CA GLU A 128 -5.99 -1.87 7.22
C GLU A 128 -5.91 -2.12 8.74
N ILE A 129 -5.02 -1.38 9.42
CA ILE A 129 -4.75 -1.53 10.87
C ILE A 129 -6.00 -1.45 11.75
N ALA A 130 -7.06 -0.79 11.27
CA ALA A 130 -8.34 -0.69 11.94
C ALA A 130 -9.01 -2.06 12.19
N ASP A 131 -8.67 -3.08 11.39
CA ASP A 131 -9.20 -4.44 11.49
C ASP A 131 -8.46 -5.29 12.52
N LEU A 132 -7.40 -4.77 13.16
CA LEU A 132 -6.73 -5.49 14.24
C LEU A 132 -7.66 -5.70 15.44
N PRO A 133 -7.69 -6.90 16.03
CA PRO A 133 -8.40 -7.12 17.29
C PRO A 133 -7.84 -6.24 18.41
N LEU A 134 -8.72 -5.65 19.24
CA LEU A 134 -8.34 -4.77 20.36
C LEU A 134 -7.26 -5.37 21.29
N ALA A 135 -7.37 -6.66 21.60
CA ALA A 135 -6.40 -7.37 22.44
C ALA A 135 -4.98 -7.34 21.85
N ILE A 136 -4.88 -7.37 20.52
CA ILE A 136 -3.60 -7.33 19.79
C ILE A 136 -3.09 -5.91 19.69
N GLN A 137 -3.96 -4.91 19.54
CA GLN A 137 -3.57 -3.50 19.49
C GLN A 137 -2.82 -3.07 20.77
N GLY A 138 -3.26 -3.51 21.95
CA GLY A 138 -2.57 -3.23 23.21
C GLY A 138 -1.17 -3.85 23.28
N LYS A 139 -1.02 -5.10 22.84
CA LYS A 139 0.29 -5.79 22.78
C LYS A 139 1.22 -5.18 21.74
N LEU A 140 0.67 -4.77 20.59
CA LEU A 140 1.39 -4.05 19.54
C LEU A 140 1.99 -2.76 20.10
N LEU A 141 1.18 -1.95 20.78
CA LEU A 141 1.64 -0.70 21.40
C LEU A 141 2.75 -0.97 22.44
N ALA A 142 2.56 -1.95 23.32
CA ALA A 142 3.55 -2.31 24.33
C ALA A 142 4.89 -2.72 23.70
N ALA A 143 4.86 -3.51 22.61
CA ALA A 143 6.06 -3.92 21.90
C ALA A 143 6.82 -2.74 21.26
N LEU A 144 6.08 -1.75 20.74
CA LEU A 144 6.65 -0.55 20.12
C LEU A 144 7.24 0.42 21.15
N GLU A 145 6.54 0.63 22.28
CA GLU A 145 6.99 1.51 23.35
C GLU A 145 8.21 0.93 24.08
N ASN A 146 8.18 -0.36 24.43
CA ASN A 146 9.25 -1.01 25.18
C ASN A 146 10.41 -1.49 24.30
N ARG A 147 10.23 -1.52 22.96
CA ARG A 147 11.19 -2.08 22.00
C ARG A 147 11.59 -3.52 22.31
N GLU A 148 10.61 -4.31 22.75
CA GLU A 148 10.80 -5.71 23.08
C GLU A 148 9.54 -6.53 22.77
N VAL A 149 9.71 -7.81 22.45
CA VAL A 149 8.60 -8.73 22.22
C VAL A 149 8.75 -9.97 23.09
N MET A 150 7.62 -10.42 23.63
CA MET A 150 7.52 -11.68 24.35
C MET A 150 6.94 -12.73 23.42
N ARG A 151 7.77 -13.69 22.97
CA ARG A 151 7.27 -14.80 22.14
C ARG A 151 6.32 -15.68 22.97
N VAL A 152 5.34 -16.30 22.33
CA VAL A 152 4.47 -17.27 23.00
C VAL A 152 5.32 -18.38 23.59
N GLY A 153 5.15 -18.63 24.90
CA GLY A 153 5.91 -19.62 25.67
C GLY A 153 7.38 -19.28 25.93
N ALA A 154 7.85 -18.08 25.62
CA ALA A 154 9.13 -17.61 26.12
C ALA A 154 9.05 -17.29 27.63
N GLN A 155 10.20 -17.21 28.29
CA GLN A 155 10.30 -16.77 29.69
C GLN A 155 10.94 -15.38 29.83
N GLN A 156 11.53 -14.86 28.74
CA GLN A 156 12.20 -13.57 28.70
C GLN A 156 11.82 -12.81 27.43
N PRO A 157 11.61 -11.49 27.51
CA PRO A 157 11.39 -10.66 26.34
C PRO A 157 12.67 -10.56 25.50
N GLN A 158 12.50 -10.31 24.20
CA GLN A 158 13.60 -10.12 23.27
C GLN A 158 13.57 -8.69 22.72
N PRO A 159 14.70 -7.97 22.74
CA PRO A 159 14.75 -6.63 22.18
C PRO A 159 14.49 -6.68 20.67
N VAL A 160 13.71 -5.72 20.19
CA VAL A 160 13.43 -5.53 18.77
C VAL A 160 13.53 -4.05 18.41
N ASP A 161 14.09 -3.79 17.25
CA ASP A 161 14.09 -2.48 16.63
C ASP A 161 13.24 -2.58 15.37
N VAL A 162 11.99 -2.10 15.43
CA VAL A 162 11.04 -2.15 14.31
C VAL A 162 10.41 -0.79 14.15
N ARG A 163 10.45 -0.25 12.93
CA ARG A 163 9.65 0.92 12.56
C ARG A 163 8.27 0.46 12.10
N LEU A 164 7.22 1.07 12.63
CA LEU A 164 5.85 0.81 12.20
C LEU A 164 5.44 1.75 11.06
N VAL A 165 4.90 1.19 9.97
CA VAL A 165 4.12 1.93 8.98
C VAL A 165 2.73 1.30 8.92
N ALA A 166 1.69 2.04 9.28
CA ALA A 166 0.32 1.56 9.27
C ALA A 166 -0.45 2.20 8.12
N ALA A 167 -1.46 1.51 7.62
CA ALA A 167 -2.38 2.04 6.63
C ALA A 167 -3.84 1.80 7.04
N SER A 168 -4.72 2.73 6.68
CA SER A 168 -6.16 2.55 6.86
C SER A 168 -6.97 3.26 5.77
N SER A 169 -8.02 2.57 5.31
CA SER A 169 -9.06 3.11 4.43
C SER A 169 -10.18 3.83 5.17
N ILE A 170 -10.24 3.69 6.49
CA ILE A 170 -11.26 4.31 7.33
C ILE A 170 -10.64 5.27 8.32
N ASP A 171 -11.43 6.26 8.74
CA ASP A 171 -11.01 7.24 9.73
C ASP A 171 -10.86 6.58 11.12
N LEU A 172 -9.62 6.36 11.54
CA LEU A 172 -9.29 5.76 12.84
C LEU A 172 -9.90 6.55 14.01
N ALA A 173 -10.09 7.87 13.92
CA ALA A 173 -10.72 8.65 14.98
C ALA A 173 -12.20 8.26 15.18
N ARG A 174 -12.89 7.84 14.11
CA ARG A 174 -14.25 7.26 14.23
C ARG A 174 -14.21 5.88 14.86
N VAL A 175 -13.20 5.06 14.54
CA VAL A 175 -13.05 3.70 15.09
C VAL A 175 -12.72 3.74 16.59
N VAL A 176 -11.88 4.70 17.02
CA VAL A 176 -11.59 4.97 18.44
C VAL A 176 -12.86 5.35 19.18
N ARG A 177 -13.64 6.31 18.66
CA ARG A 177 -14.93 6.72 19.27
C ARG A 177 -15.94 5.57 19.37
N ALA A 178 -15.88 4.61 18.44
CA ALA A 178 -16.70 3.41 18.47
C ALA A 178 -16.16 2.32 19.43
N GLY A 179 -15.06 2.58 20.16
CA GLY A 179 -14.44 1.66 21.10
C GLY A 179 -13.76 0.45 20.43
N ARG A 180 -13.52 0.50 19.11
CA ARG A 180 -12.93 -0.60 18.34
C ARG A 180 -11.43 -0.41 18.06
N PHE A 181 -10.89 0.75 18.42
CA PHE A 181 -9.47 1.04 18.29
C PHE A 181 -8.91 1.67 19.57
N HIS A 182 -7.71 1.25 19.96
CA HIS A 182 -7.06 1.67 21.20
C HIS A 182 -6.56 3.11 21.07
N GLU A 183 -7.09 4.00 21.92
CA GLU A 183 -6.82 5.45 21.86
C GLU A 183 -5.33 5.79 21.91
N ARG A 184 -4.56 5.15 22.80
CA ARG A 184 -3.10 5.38 22.86
C ARG A 184 -2.37 4.97 21.58
N LEU A 185 -2.81 3.91 20.91
CA LEU A 185 -2.18 3.49 19.65
C LEU A 185 -2.52 4.48 18.53
N TYR A 186 -3.72 5.04 18.54
CA TYR A 186 -4.10 6.11 17.61
C TYR A 186 -3.21 7.34 17.79
N HIS A 187 -2.99 7.79 19.03
CA HIS A 187 -2.10 8.93 19.30
C HIS A 187 -0.65 8.64 18.92
N TYR A 188 -0.15 7.43 19.22
CA TYR A 188 1.19 6.99 18.80
C TYR A 188 1.38 7.08 17.27
N LEU A 189 0.36 6.74 16.50
CA LEU A 189 0.39 6.79 15.03
C LEU A 189 0.14 8.18 14.44
N HIS A 190 -0.49 9.09 15.19
CA HIS A 190 -1.00 10.36 14.68
C HIS A 190 0.12 11.32 14.25
N GLU A 191 1.28 11.27 14.92
CA GLU A 191 2.39 12.19 14.68
C GLU A 191 3.00 12.07 13.27
N GLY A 192 2.91 10.89 12.65
CA GLY A 192 3.40 10.63 11.29
C GLY A 192 2.29 10.38 10.27
N ALA A 193 1.19 11.11 10.33
CA ALA A 193 0.09 10.92 9.40
C ALA A 193 0.42 11.45 7.99
N LEU A 194 0.16 10.62 6.98
CA LEU A 194 0.22 10.96 5.56
C LEU A 194 -1.13 10.69 4.90
N GLU A 195 -1.62 11.63 4.11
CA GLU A 195 -2.89 11.50 3.40
C GLU A 195 -2.63 11.21 1.91
N LEU A 196 -2.99 10.01 1.47
CA LEU A 196 -2.92 9.60 0.07
C LEU A 196 -4.28 9.88 -0.60
N PRO A 197 -4.38 10.94 -1.42
CA PRO A 197 -5.65 11.34 -2.02
C PRO A 197 -6.17 10.26 -2.99
N PRO A 198 -7.50 10.13 -3.10
CA PRO A 198 -8.11 9.26 -4.09
C PRO A 198 -7.79 9.77 -5.51
N LEU A 199 -7.82 8.87 -6.50
CA LEU A 199 -7.37 9.16 -7.86
C LEU A 199 -8.15 10.32 -8.51
N ARG A 200 -9.44 10.43 -8.23
CA ARG A 200 -10.31 11.55 -8.68
C ARG A 200 -9.87 12.94 -8.21
N GLU A 201 -9.08 13.02 -7.14
CA GLU A 201 -8.57 14.29 -6.61
C GLU A 201 -7.21 14.67 -7.20
N ARG A 202 -6.59 13.77 -7.97
CA ARG A 202 -5.28 13.93 -8.60
C ARG A 202 -5.33 13.56 -10.10
N PRO A 203 -6.17 14.26 -10.90
CA PRO A 203 -6.36 13.93 -12.30
C PRO A 203 -5.06 13.98 -13.12
N GLY A 204 -4.09 14.83 -12.73
CA GLY A 204 -2.79 14.91 -13.40
C GLY A 204 -1.96 13.61 -13.35
N ASP A 205 -2.30 12.68 -12.45
CA ASP A 205 -1.64 11.38 -12.37
C ASP A 205 -2.29 10.30 -13.25
N ILE A 206 -3.50 10.52 -13.76
CA ILE A 206 -4.30 9.48 -14.43
C ILE A 206 -3.65 9.03 -15.75
N LEU A 207 -3.34 9.96 -16.66
CA LEU A 207 -2.73 9.60 -17.94
C LEU A 207 -1.37 8.92 -17.77
N PRO A 208 -0.40 9.47 -17.00
CA PRO A 208 0.89 8.79 -16.80
C PRO A 208 0.76 7.39 -16.18
N LEU A 209 -0.20 7.19 -15.26
CA LEU A 209 -0.50 5.86 -14.71
C LEU A 209 -1.06 4.93 -15.79
N ALA A 210 -1.99 5.42 -16.62
CA ALA A 210 -2.57 4.66 -17.72
C ALA A 210 -1.49 4.23 -18.72
N GLU A 211 -0.65 5.16 -19.19
CA GLU A 211 0.45 4.88 -20.12
C GLU A 211 1.45 3.87 -19.54
N TYR A 212 1.77 3.99 -18.24
CA TYR A 212 2.61 3.01 -17.56
C TYR A 212 2.01 1.60 -17.58
N PHE A 213 0.71 1.48 -17.28
CA PHE A 213 0.03 0.19 -17.34
C PHE A 213 -0.04 -0.34 -18.78
N VAL A 214 -0.30 0.52 -19.75
CA VAL A 214 -0.27 0.16 -21.18
C VAL A 214 1.08 -0.45 -21.54
N GLY A 215 2.19 0.21 -21.20
CA GLY A 215 3.53 -0.28 -21.45
C GLY A 215 3.82 -1.65 -20.79
N ILE A 216 3.46 -1.82 -19.51
CA ILE A 216 3.66 -3.09 -18.79
C ILE A 216 2.86 -4.23 -19.42
N TYR A 217 1.58 -4.01 -19.71
CA TYR A 217 0.71 -5.08 -20.16
C TYR A 217 0.92 -5.41 -21.65
N SER A 218 1.20 -4.43 -22.50
CA SER A 218 1.62 -4.68 -23.88
C SER A 218 2.89 -5.54 -23.93
N ALA A 219 3.89 -5.25 -23.09
CA ALA A 219 5.11 -6.06 -23.01
C ALA A 219 4.81 -7.51 -22.57
N ARG A 220 3.93 -7.70 -21.58
CA ARG A 220 3.52 -9.04 -21.11
C ARG A 220 2.73 -9.82 -22.16
N LEU A 221 1.93 -9.12 -22.97
CA LEU A 221 1.16 -9.69 -24.08
C LEU A 221 2.01 -9.86 -25.36
N GLN A 222 3.28 -9.44 -25.34
CA GLN A 222 4.18 -9.44 -26.50
C GLN A 222 3.60 -8.67 -27.71
N ARG A 223 2.92 -7.55 -27.43
CA ARG A 223 2.30 -6.67 -28.42
C ARG A 223 3.01 -5.31 -28.48
N PRO A 224 2.91 -4.60 -29.61
CA PRO A 224 3.25 -3.18 -29.66
C PRO A 224 2.50 -2.39 -28.58
N VAL A 225 3.10 -1.30 -28.11
CA VAL A 225 2.49 -0.40 -27.13
C VAL A 225 1.54 0.53 -27.89
N PRO A 226 0.20 0.43 -27.71
CA PRO A 226 -0.72 1.35 -28.35
C PRO A 226 -0.65 2.74 -27.70
N LEU A 227 -1.00 3.77 -28.47
CA LEU A 227 -1.16 5.12 -27.95
C LEU A 227 -2.52 5.27 -27.25
N VAL A 228 -2.58 6.08 -26.20
CA VAL A 228 -3.86 6.50 -25.62
C VAL A 228 -4.31 7.73 -26.40
N SER A 229 -5.43 7.65 -27.12
CA SER A 229 -5.96 8.80 -27.88
C SER A 229 -6.34 9.96 -26.95
N GLU A 230 -6.38 11.18 -27.47
CA GLU A 230 -6.82 12.36 -26.70
C GLU A 230 -8.25 12.18 -26.17
N ALA A 231 -9.14 11.58 -26.98
CA ALA A 231 -10.50 11.26 -26.55
C ALA A 231 -10.53 10.23 -25.42
N ALA A 232 -9.66 9.21 -25.48
CA ALA A 232 -9.50 8.23 -24.41
C ALA A 232 -9.02 8.88 -23.11
N GLN A 233 -8.01 9.74 -23.19
CA GLN A 233 -7.50 10.50 -22.05
C GLN A 233 -8.63 11.29 -21.36
N GLN A 234 -9.42 12.06 -22.13
CA GLN A 234 -10.52 12.86 -21.58
C GLN A 234 -11.53 12.00 -20.80
N VAL A 235 -11.86 10.80 -21.30
CA VAL A 235 -12.78 9.88 -20.62
C VAL A 235 -12.15 9.28 -19.36
N LEU A 236 -10.86 8.93 -19.40
CA LEU A 236 -10.13 8.43 -18.23
C LEU A 236 -10.04 9.49 -17.13
N GLU A 237 -9.75 10.75 -17.49
CA GLU A 237 -9.64 11.86 -16.53
C GLU A 237 -10.99 12.28 -15.94
N ALA A 238 -12.09 12.13 -16.69
CA ALA A 238 -13.44 12.44 -16.23
C ALA A 238 -14.06 11.37 -15.32
N HIS A 239 -13.52 10.14 -15.33
CA HIS A 239 -14.08 9.03 -14.54
C HIS A 239 -13.77 9.19 -13.03
N PRO A 240 -14.73 8.90 -12.12
CA PRO A 240 -14.55 9.11 -10.67
C PRO A 240 -13.65 8.08 -9.97
N TRP A 241 -13.28 6.98 -10.65
CA TRP A 241 -12.39 5.94 -10.15
C TRP A 241 -12.67 5.45 -8.71
N PRO A 242 -13.87 4.89 -8.41
CA PRO A 242 -14.20 4.38 -7.09
C PRO A 242 -13.24 3.30 -6.56
N GLY A 243 -12.60 2.52 -7.44
CA GLY A 243 -11.54 1.56 -7.11
C GLY A 243 -10.12 2.11 -7.27
N ASN A 244 -9.98 3.42 -7.49
CA ASN A 244 -8.73 4.16 -7.58
C ASN A 244 -7.75 3.53 -8.60
N THR A 245 -6.45 3.54 -8.32
CA THR A 245 -5.40 3.03 -9.20
C THR A 245 -5.58 1.54 -9.55
N ARG A 246 -6.16 0.74 -8.64
CA ARG A 246 -6.45 -0.68 -8.91
C ARG A 246 -7.51 -0.85 -10.00
N GLU A 247 -8.54 -0.02 -9.99
CA GLU A 247 -9.57 -0.04 -11.04
C GLU A 247 -9.00 0.42 -12.38
N LEU A 248 -8.22 1.51 -12.39
CA LEU A 248 -7.52 1.98 -13.59
C LEU A 248 -6.62 0.88 -14.19
N GLU A 249 -5.81 0.20 -13.37
CA GLU A 249 -4.97 -0.91 -13.83
C GLU A 249 -5.79 -2.02 -14.51
N ASN A 250 -6.94 -2.39 -13.91
CA ASN A 250 -7.81 -3.44 -14.44
C ASN A 250 -8.46 -3.02 -15.76
N VAL A 251 -8.94 -1.78 -15.85
CA VAL A 251 -9.57 -1.21 -17.04
C VAL A 251 -8.59 -1.16 -18.21
N ILE A 252 -7.36 -0.68 -17.98
CA ILE A 252 -6.31 -0.65 -19.00
C ILE A 252 -5.93 -2.07 -19.45
N HIS A 253 -5.77 -2.99 -18.49
CA HIS A 253 -5.46 -4.39 -18.81
C HIS A 253 -6.56 -5.01 -19.67
N PHE A 254 -7.83 -4.79 -19.34
CA PHE A 254 -8.96 -5.29 -20.12
C PHE A 254 -8.99 -4.70 -21.54
N ALA A 255 -8.81 -3.38 -21.67
CA ALA A 255 -8.76 -2.70 -22.97
C ALA A 255 -7.72 -3.34 -23.91
N LEU A 256 -6.55 -3.68 -23.39
CA LEU A 256 -5.47 -4.35 -24.16
C LEU A 256 -5.76 -5.81 -24.51
N LEU A 257 -6.66 -6.48 -23.78
CA LEU A 257 -7.06 -7.85 -24.11
C LEU A 257 -8.09 -7.88 -25.24
N VAL A 258 -9.00 -6.90 -25.28
CA VAL A 258 -10.11 -6.85 -26.24
C VAL A 258 -9.79 -6.06 -27.51
N ASN A 259 -8.76 -5.20 -27.48
CA ASN A 259 -8.31 -4.41 -28.62
C ASN A 259 -6.86 -4.79 -29.03
N ASP A 260 -6.59 -4.87 -30.34
CA ASP A 260 -5.28 -5.15 -30.94
C ASP A 260 -4.83 -4.04 -31.91
N SER A 261 -5.47 -2.87 -31.83
CA SER A 261 -5.15 -1.69 -32.64
C SER A 261 -4.01 -0.89 -32.03
N ALA A 262 -3.41 -0.02 -32.85
CA ALA A 262 -2.29 0.84 -32.44
C ALA A 262 -2.70 2.02 -31.54
N GLU A 263 -4.00 2.22 -31.31
CA GLU A 263 -4.54 3.35 -30.56
C GLU A 263 -5.75 2.92 -29.73
N LEU A 264 -5.74 3.23 -28.43
CA LEU A 264 -6.85 3.02 -27.52
C LEU A 264 -7.84 4.19 -27.60
N LEU A 265 -9.11 3.84 -27.80
CA LEU A 265 -10.24 4.74 -27.95
C LEU A 265 -11.17 4.64 -26.74
N PRO A 266 -12.05 5.65 -26.51
CA PRO A 266 -12.96 5.66 -25.37
C PRO A 266 -13.80 4.39 -25.16
N HIS A 267 -14.19 3.70 -26.23
CA HIS A 267 -15.05 2.52 -26.16
C HIS A 267 -14.32 1.26 -25.67
N ASP A 268 -12.98 1.28 -25.62
CA ASP A 268 -12.18 0.12 -25.21
C ASP A 268 -12.17 -0.10 -23.69
N PHE A 269 -12.47 0.94 -22.91
CA PHE A 269 -12.33 0.92 -21.46
C PHE A 269 -13.55 0.38 -20.71
N ASP A 270 -14.67 0.14 -21.40
CA ASP A 270 -15.96 -0.32 -20.82
C ASP A 270 -16.37 0.46 -19.55
N LEU A 271 -16.07 1.77 -19.52
CA LEU A 271 -16.38 2.61 -18.37
C LEU A 271 -17.88 2.91 -18.34
N PRO A 272 -18.56 2.77 -17.18
CA PRO A 272 -19.96 3.13 -17.07
C PRO A 272 -20.10 4.62 -17.42
N ARG A 273 -20.93 4.92 -18.43
CA ARG A 273 -21.24 6.31 -18.75
C ARG A 273 -21.81 6.98 -17.50
N PRO A 274 -21.38 8.21 -17.15
CA PRO A 274 -22.06 8.98 -16.14
C PRO A 274 -23.54 9.02 -16.52
N LEU A 275 -24.43 8.56 -15.64
CA LEU A 275 -25.86 8.71 -15.84
C LEU A 275 -26.09 10.21 -16.09
N ALA A 276 -26.48 10.55 -17.32
CA ALA A 276 -26.87 11.91 -17.63
C ALA A 276 -27.96 12.28 -16.63
N SER A 277 -27.69 13.26 -15.77
CA SER A 277 -28.72 13.87 -14.96
C SER A 277 -29.73 14.45 -15.95
N HIS A 278 -30.81 13.72 -16.20
CA HIS A 278 -31.95 14.21 -16.94
C HIS A 278 -32.53 15.36 -16.11
N GLY A 279 -32.09 16.57 -16.43
CA GLY A 279 -32.76 17.79 -16.04
C GLY A 279 -34.12 17.82 -16.74
N SER A 280 -35.17 17.88 -15.93
CA SER A 280 -36.49 18.40 -16.29
C SER A 280 -37.05 19.06 -15.05
#